data_AF-A0A6V6Z2P8-F1
#
_entry.id   AF-A0A6V6Z2P8-F1
#
_cell.length_a   1.000
_cell.length_b   1.000
_cell.length_c   1.000
_cell.angle_alpha   90.00
_cell.angle_beta   90.00
_cell.angle_gamma   90.00
#
_symmetry.space_group_name_H-M   'P 1'
#
loop_
_entity.id
_entity.type
_entity.pdbx_description
1 polymer ?
#
loop_
_entity_poly.entity_id
_entity_poly.type
_entity_poly.pdbx_seq_one_letter_code
_entity_poly.pdbx_strand_id
1 'polypeptide(L)'
;MIKEFDNLELPNDHYLRIAKESKSNYYNEFLESIIKIKKIIPDKDFKVFWEDKMQLNKSKFDEKAFIQGACEIAVANYFSEKNDFKVEAQVNPNNKKDVDTQFKSKGFTYNIEVKCASFDAKEKVQNSDSFQFQTLGRLDNKNDIINILSKALDEGLTKQGKPLKPNTELKNMDNNLKDFLISAHEKFNPESDEKEINILLIGCNDKADMQSWVGYLTASAGLFTHNSYCDQTNYNNVDLVVLTNLYYKHKDFYKKNVEKSWNLTESLNLSIINPFSSKNKLDGILNFNTEMINYNTEINQFVVPGSAPDGVKEAFRIPHFVIDYLENNQGKYLFDKKTK
;
A
#
# COMPACT_ATOMS: atom_id res chain seq x y z
N MET A 1 -17.78 -1.74 23.99
CA MET A 1 -16.85 -1.14 23.02
C MET A 1 -16.62 0.35 23.24
N ILE A 2 -17.57 1.28 23.02
CA ILE A 2 -17.32 2.71 23.35
C ILE A 2 -16.95 2.88 24.84
N LYS A 3 -17.80 2.38 25.75
CA LYS A 3 -17.53 2.37 27.20
C LYS A 3 -16.25 1.64 27.59
N GLU A 4 -15.84 0.67 26.78
CA GLU A 4 -14.63 -0.13 27.04
C GLU A 4 -13.40 0.68 26.64
N PHE A 5 -13.44 1.34 25.48
CA PHE A 5 -12.44 2.28 25.03
C PHE A 5 -12.33 3.50 25.95
N ASP A 6 -13.44 3.99 26.50
CA ASP A 6 -13.46 5.12 27.45
C ASP A 6 -12.66 4.86 28.72
N ASN A 7 -12.45 3.59 29.09
CA ASN A 7 -11.68 3.19 30.26
C ASN A 7 -10.19 2.95 29.96
N LEU A 8 -9.75 3.11 28.70
CA LEU A 8 -8.38 2.87 28.30
C LEU A 8 -7.50 4.11 28.50
N GLU A 9 -6.32 3.90 29.09
CA GLU A 9 -5.27 4.92 29.19
C GLU A 9 -4.29 4.77 28.02
N LEU A 10 -4.63 5.38 26.88
CA LEU A 10 -3.78 5.35 25.69
C LEU A 10 -2.70 6.45 25.74
N PRO A 11 -1.50 6.24 25.16
CA PRO A 11 -0.49 7.28 24.98
C PRO A 11 -1.06 8.53 24.26
N ASN A 12 -0.55 9.72 24.58
CA ASN A 12 -1.04 11.00 24.00
C ASN A 12 -0.90 11.05 22.47
N ASP A 13 0.11 10.38 21.92
CA ASP A 13 0.42 10.28 20.50
C ASP A 13 -0.36 9.16 19.79
N HIS A 14 -1.16 8.38 20.52
CA HIS A 14 -1.95 7.31 19.95
C HIS A 14 -3.05 7.85 19.04
N TYR A 15 -3.10 7.38 17.79
CA TYR A 15 -4.00 7.92 16.76
C TYR A 15 -5.48 7.85 17.13
N LEU A 16 -5.96 6.74 17.71
CA LEU A 16 -7.36 6.65 18.15
C LEU A 16 -7.69 7.60 19.31
N ARG A 17 -6.71 7.94 20.16
CA ARG A 17 -6.90 8.93 21.22
C ARG A 17 -7.00 10.33 20.63
N ILE A 18 -6.07 10.69 19.74
CA ILE A 18 -6.09 11.97 18.99
C ILE A 18 -7.43 12.11 18.25
N ALA A 19 -7.88 11.07 17.54
CA ALA A 19 -9.13 11.08 16.78
C ALA A 19 -10.35 11.34 17.69
N LYS A 20 -10.41 10.68 18.85
CA LYS A 20 -11.49 10.84 19.81
C LYS A 20 -11.51 12.23 20.46
N GLU A 21 -10.35 12.70 20.93
CA GLU A 21 -10.22 14.02 21.59
C GLU A 21 -10.54 15.18 20.62
N SER A 22 -10.12 15.04 19.35
CA SER A 22 -10.44 16.01 18.30
C SER A 22 -11.84 15.87 17.71
N LYS A 23 -12.63 14.87 18.14
CA LYS A 23 -13.95 14.52 17.56
C LYS A 23 -13.89 14.29 16.05
N SER A 24 -12.77 13.75 15.57
CA SER A 24 -12.57 13.40 14.17
C SER A 24 -13.48 12.23 13.76
N ASN A 25 -14.02 12.29 12.55
CA ASN A 25 -14.80 11.18 11.98
C ASN A 25 -13.99 9.87 11.90
N TYR A 26 -12.66 9.97 11.85
CA TYR A 26 -11.75 8.83 11.86
C TYR A 26 -12.02 7.84 13.02
N TYR A 27 -12.41 8.34 14.20
CA TYR A 27 -12.75 7.49 15.34
C TYR A 27 -14.10 6.77 15.16
N ASN A 28 -15.10 7.45 14.60
CA ASN A 28 -16.40 6.84 14.32
C ASN A 28 -16.27 5.75 13.25
N GLU A 29 -15.53 6.04 12.17
CA GLU A 29 -15.24 5.07 11.11
C GLU A 29 -14.51 3.82 11.64
N PHE A 30 -13.56 4.02 12.55
CA PHE A 30 -12.90 2.92 13.27
C PHE A 30 -13.92 2.07 14.01
N LEU A 31 -14.75 2.69 14.86
CA LEU A 31 -15.74 2.00 15.68
C LEU A 31 -16.74 1.22 14.82
N GLU A 32 -17.23 1.81 13.73
CA GLU A 32 -18.12 1.14 12.79
C GLU A 32 -17.47 -0.10 12.19
N SER A 33 -16.22 0.03 11.72
CA SER A 33 -15.46 -1.06 11.08
C SER A 33 -15.20 -2.21 12.05
N ILE A 34 -14.73 -1.89 13.26
CA ILE A 34 -14.37 -2.91 14.26
C ILE A 34 -15.61 -3.59 14.86
N ILE A 35 -16.73 -2.86 15.02
CA ILE A 35 -18.03 -3.44 15.42
C ILE A 35 -18.56 -4.37 14.33
N LYS A 36 -18.41 -4.01 13.05
CA LYS A 36 -18.80 -4.86 11.92
C LYS A 36 -18.04 -6.18 11.97
N ILE A 37 -16.71 -6.12 12.06
CA ILE A 37 -15.85 -7.31 12.11
C ILE A 37 -16.17 -8.19 13.33
N LYS A 38 -16.36 -7.59 14.52
CA LYS A 38 -16.69 -8.33 15.75
C LYS A 38 -17.90 -9.25 15.63
N LYS A 39 -18.89 -8.87 14.82
CA LYS A 39 -20.12 -9.66 14.65
C LYS A 39 -19.90 -10.95 13.85
N ILE A 40 -18.76 -11.07 13.17
CA ILE A 40 -18.52 -12.09 12.14
C ILE A 40 -17.43 -13.06 12.59
N ILE A 41 -16.37 -12.56 13.23
CA ILE A 41 -15.23 -13.38 13.65
C ILE A 41 -15.34 -13.86 15.11
N PRO A 42 -14.68 -14.97 15.48
CA PRO A 42 -14.63 -15.42 16.87
C PRO A 42 -14.01 -14.39 17.82
N ASP A 43 -14.45 -14.39 19.09
CA ASP A 43 -13.95 -13.46 20.12
C ASP A 43 -12.42 -13.54 20.31
N LYS A 44 -11.83 -14.73 20.15
CA LYS A 44 -10.38 -14.92 20.22
C LYS A 44 -9.65 -14.09 19.15
N ASP A 45 -10.12 -14.13 17.92
CA ASP A 45 -9.48 -13.43 16.80
C ASP A 45 -9.81 -11.93 16.87
N PHE A 46 -11.02 -11.59 17.32
CA PHE A 46 -11.38 -10.20 17.60
C PHE A 46 -10.47 -9.56 18.64
N LYS A 47 -10.05 -10.31 19.67
CA LYS A 47 -9.11 -9.81 20.68
C LYS A 47 -7.78 -9.37 20.07
N VAL A 48 -7.27 -10.08 19.05
CA VAL A 48 -6.05 -9.70 18.32
C VAL A 48 -6.24 -8.35 17.63
N PHE A 49 -7.39 -8.15 16.98
CA PHE A 49 -7.70 -6.88 16.31
C PHE A 49 -7.84 -5.72 17.32
N TRP A 50 -8.57 -5.96 18.40
CA TRP A 50 -8.87 -4.95 19.41
C TRP A 50 -7.64 -4.59 20.26
N GLU A 51 -6.92 -5.57 20.79
CA GLU A 51 -5.84 -5.31 21.74
C GLU A 51 -4.49 -5.12 21.04
N ASP A 52 -4.13 -6.04 20.13
CA ASP A 52 -2.78 -6.10 19.57
C ASP A 52 -2.61 -5.16 18.37
N LYS A 53 -3.46 -5.29 17.34
CA LYS A 53 -3.38 -4.49 16.11
C LYS A 53 -3.62 -3.01 16.38
N MET A 54 -4.62 -2.70 17.21
CA MET A 54 -4.92 -1.32 17.63
C MET A 54 -4.11 -0.85 18.83
N GLN A 55 -3.25 -1.70 19.39
CA GLN A 55 -2.29 -1.37 20.46
C GLN A 55 -2.93 -0.74 21.71
N LEU A 56 -4.15 -1.16 22.03
CA LEU A 56 -4.97 -0.57 23.08
C LEU A 56 -4.44 -0.81 24.50
N ASN A 57 -3.58 -1.82 24.68
CA ASN A 57 -2.98 -2.19 25.97
C ASN A 57 -1.48 -1.84 26.06
N LYS A 58 -0.92 -1.12 25.08
CA LYS A 58 0.52 -0.81 25.07
C LYS A 58 0.83 0.53 25.73
N SER A 59 1.86 0.52 26.57
CA SER A 59 2.37 1.73 27.24
C SER A 59 3.11 2.69 26.31
N LYS A 60 3.55 2.22 25.14
CA LYS A 60 4.19 3.03 24.09
C LYS A 60 3.50 2.78 22.77
N PHE A 61 3.24 3.86 22.05
CA PHE A 61 2.67 3.79 20.72
C PHE A 61 3.75 3.47 19.67
N ASP A 62 3.59 2.35 18.96
CA ASP A 62 4.37 2.03 17.77
C ASP A 62 3.54 2.37 16.53
N GLU A 63 3.78 3.54 15.95
CA GLU A 63 3.01 4.04 14.82
C GLU A 63 3.03 3.08 13.61
N LYS A 64 4.17 2.42 13.34
CA LYS A 64 4.29 1.47 12.23
C LYS A 64 3.39 0.27 12.44
N ALA A 65 3.42 -0.32 13.64
CA ALA A 65 2.56 -1.44 13.98
C ALA A 65 1.07 -1.05 13.94
N PHE A 66 0.73 0.18 14.37
CA PHE A 66 -0.65 0.67 14.31
C PHE A 66 -1.14 0.80 12.87
N ILE A 67 -0.34 1.39 11.98
CA ILE A 67 -0.73 1.60 10.58
C ILE A 67 -0.88 0.26 9.85
N GLN A 68 0.02 -0.70 10.10
CA GLN A 68 -0.12 -2.08 9.60
C GLN A 68 -1.47 -2.68 10.04
N GLY A 69 -1.76 -2.65 11.34
CA GLY A 69 -3.03 -3.15 11.88
C GLY A 69 -4.27 -2.41 11.36
N ALA A 70 -4.17 -1.09 11.14
CA ALA A 70 -5.26 -0.30 10.59
C ALA A 70 -5.58 -0.67 9.13
N CYS A 71 -4.54 -0.90 8.32
CA CYS A 71 -4.72 -1.37 6.94
C CYS A 71 -5.34 -2.77 6.91
N GLU A 72 -4.88 -3.69 7.76
CA GLU A 72 -5.47 -5.03 7.91
C GLU A 72 -6.95 -4.96 8.29
N ILE A 73 -7.32 -4.09 9.24
CA ILE A 73 -8.72 -3.87 9.62
C ILE A 73 -9.53 -3.31 8.46
N ALA A 74 -9.00 -2.36 7.69
CA ALA A 74 -9.72 -1.78 6.55
C ALA A 74 -10.00 -2.84 5.46
N VAL A 75 -9.05 -3.74 5.23
CA VAL A 75 -9.18 -4.89 4.30
C VAL A 75 -10.19 -5.90 4.85
N ALA A 76 -10.06 -6.29 6.11
CA ALA A 76 -11.00 -7.19 6.78
C ALA A 76 -12.43 -6.64 6.77
N ASN A 77 -12.61 -5.35 7.07
CA ASN A 77 -13.90 -4.67 7.05
C ASN A 77 -14.58 -4.78 5.67
N TYR A 78 -13.82 -4.60 4.60
CA TYR A 78 -14.30 -4.68 3.22
C TYR A 78 -14.77 -6.09 2.85
N PHE A 79 -14.00 -7.12 3.18
CA PHE A 79 -14.32 -8.50 2.81
C PHE A 79 -15.15 -9.27 3.86
N SER A 80 -15.44 -8.67 5.01
CA SER A 80 -16.08 -9.34 6.16
C SER A 80 -17.41 -10.03 5.84
N GLU A 81 -18.19 -9.49 4.89
CA GLU A 81 -19.49 -10.03 4.50
C GLU A 81 -19.41 -11.08 3.38
N LYS A 82 -18.20 -11.45 2.94
CA LYS A 82 -18.00 -12.50 1.94
C LYS A 82 -18.16 -13.89 2.55
N ASN A 83 -18.41 -14.87 1.68
CA ASN A 83 -18.60 -16.25 2.11
C ASN A 83 -17.32 -16.82 2.72
N ASP A 84 -17.45 -17.64 3.77
CA ASP A 84 -16.33 -18.28 4.49
C ASP A 84 -15.21 -17.28 4.87
N PHE A 85 -15.60 -16.05 5.24
CA PHE A 85 -14.66 -15.01 5.66
C PHE A 85 -13.94 -15.42 6.96
N LYS A 86 -12.62 -15.27 6.96
CA LYS A 86 -11.73 -15.55 8.09
C LYS A 86 -10.65 -14.47 8.16
N VAL A 87 -10.17 -14.24 9.38
CA VAL A 87 -8.96 -13.47 9.66
C VAL A 87 -7.93 -14.40 10.30
N GLU A 88 -6.65 -14.06 10.19
CA GLU A 88 -5.55 -14.90 10.73
C GLU A 88 -5.66 -16.37 10.26
N ALA A 89 -5.92 -16.58 8.97
CA ALA A 89 -6.16 -17.90 8.43
C ALA A 89 -4.85 -18.66 8.17
N GLN A 90 -4.74 -19.87 8.72
CA GLN A 90 -3.65 -20.80 8.41
C GLN A 90 -3.88 -21.43 7.04
N VAL A 91 -3.10 -21.01 6.04
CA VAL A 91 -3.24 -21.50 4.67
C VAL A 91 -2.10 -22.41 4.26
N ASN A 92 -0.87 -22.17 4.72
CA ASN A 92 0.26 -23.02 4.42
C ASN A 92 0.40 -24.14 5.46
N PRO A 93 0.20 -25.43 5.10
CA PRO A 93 0.31 -26.53 6.04
C PRO A 93 1.74 -26.78 6.53
N ASN A 94 2.75 -26.25 5.82
CA ASN A 94 4.17 -26.45 6.13
C ASN A 94 4.70 -25.47 7.19
N ASN A 95 3.93 -24.45 7.56
CA ASN A 95 4.31 -23.54 8.64
C ASN A 95 3.10 -23.06 9.45
N LYS A 96 3.36 -22.29 10.50
CA LYS A 96 2.32 -21.74 11.39
C LYS A 96 2.05 -20.26 11.11
N LYS A 97 2.32 -19.80 9.89
CA LYS A 97 2.11 -18.39 9.54
C LYS A 97 0.70 -18.24 8.98
N ASP A 98 0.07 -17.15 9.38
CA ASP A 98 -1.31 -16.85 9.07
C ASP A 98 -1.37 -15.76 7.99
N VAL A 99 -2.34 -15.83 7.07
CA VAL A 99 -2.69 -14.71 6.19
C VAL A 99 -3.73 -13.83 6.89
N ASP A 100 -3.67 -12.52 6.62
CA ASP A 100 -4.47 -11.55 7.37
C ASP A 100 -5.97 -11.67 7.08
N THR A 101 -6.35 -12.06 5.85
CA THR A 101 -7.75 -12.20 5.43
C THR A 101 -7.91 -13.33 4.42
N GLN A 102 -8.92 -14.18 4.63
CA GLN A 102 -9.35 -15.19 3.66
C GLN A 102 -10.86 -15.07 3.42
N PHE A 103 -11.31 -15.30 2.19
CA PHE A 103 -12.73 -15.47 1.88
C PHE A 103 -12.94 -16.30 0.61
N LYS A 104 -14.20 -16.63 0.31
CA LYS A 104 -14.59 -17.32 -0.92
C LYS A 104 -15.56 -16.49 -1.76
N SER A 105 -15.38 -16.55 -3.08
CA SER A 105 -16.38 -16.07 -4.04
C SER A 105 -16.37 -16.90 -5.32
N LYS A 106 -17.56 -17.24 -5.83
CA LYS A 106 -17.77 -17.96 -7.11
C LYS A 106 -16.87 -19.18 -7.31
N GLY A 107 -16.66 -19.97 -6.25
CA GLY A 107 -15.85 -21.18 -6.28
C GLY A 107 -14.34 -20.96 -6.20
N PHE A 108 -13.89 -19.73 -5.96
CA PHE A 108 -12.50 -19.38 -5.66
C PHE A 108 -12.32 -19.06 -4.18
N THR A 109 -11.15 -19.38 -3.65
CA THR A 109 -10.67 -18.94 -2.34
C THR A 109 -9.64 -17.85 -2.55
N TYR A 110 -9.74 -16.76 -1.79
CA TYR A 110 -8.82 -15.64 -1.85
C TYR A 110 -8.07 -15.54 -0.53
N ASN A 111 -6.74 -15.60 -0.59
CA ASN A 111 -5.84 -15.45 0.55
C ASN A 111 -5.13 -14.10 0.42
N ILE A 112 -5.33 -13.19 1.36
CA ILE A 112 -4.78 -11.83 1.32
C ILE A 112 -3.79 -11.64 2.47
N GLU A 113 -2.56 -11.32 2.11
CA GLU A 113 -1.54 -10.79 3.01
C GLU A 113 -1.43 -9.28 2.82
N VAL A 114 -1.51 -8.51 3.89
CA VAL A 114 -1.39 -7.06 3.91
C VAL A 114 0.01 -6.67 4.39
N LYS A 115 0.67 -5.73 3.69
CA LYS A 115 1.98 -5.21 4.10
C LYS A 115 2.03 -3.69 3.99
N CYS A 116 2.61 -3.06 4.99
CA CYS A 116 2.90 -1.63 5.03
C CYS A 116 4.40 -1.41 5.27
N ALA A 117 5.06 -0.68 4.36
CA ALA A 117 6.44 -0.26 4.59
C ALA A 117 6.48 0.90 5.61
N SER A 118 7.57 0.97 6.39
CA SER A 118 7.91 2.22 7.06
C SER A 118 8.59 3.13 6.04
N PHE A 119 8.12 4.38 5.98
CA PHE A 119 8.67 5.39 5.09
C PHE A 119 9.66 6.32 5.79
N ASP A 120 9.93 6.14 7.08
CA ASP A 120 10.72 7.08 7.92
C ASP A 120 12.08 7.42 7.29
N ALA A 121 12.80 6.41 6.80
CA ALA A 121 14.10 6.62 6.17
C ALA A 121 14.01 7.35 4.82
N LYS A 122 12.94 7.12 4.05
CA LYS A 122 12.66 7.82 2.80
C LYS A 122 12.23 9.26 3.07
N GLU A 123 11.31 9.45 4.00
CA GLU A 123 10.80 10.76 4.44
C GLU A 123 11.91 11.65 5.00
N LYS A 124 12.86 11.08 5.75
CA LYS A 124 14.03 11.82 6.24
C LYS A 124 14.86 12.43 5.10
N VAL A 125 15.03 11.70 4.00
CA VAL A 125 15.72 12.24 2.81
C VAL A 125 14.82 13.21 2.07
N GLN A 126 13.54 12.88 1.89
CA GLN A 126 12.55 13.70 1.18
C GLN A 126 12.35 15.08 1.81
N ASN A 127 12.44 15.17 3.14
CA ASN A 127 12.32 16.42 3.88
C ASN A 127 13.65 17.19 4.02
N SER A 128 14.74 16.69 3.44
CA SER A 128 16.03 17.41 3.42
C SER A 128 16.04 18.49 2.33
N ASP A 129 16.71 19.62 2.59
CA ASP A 129 16.93 20.67 1.59
C ASP A 129 18.00 20.22 0.60
N SER A 130 17.61 19.45 -0.41
CA SER A 130 18.48 18.88 -1.44
C SER A 130 17.76 18.70 -2.77
N PHE A 131 18.52 18.60 -3.87
CA PHE A 131 18.00 18.01 -5.11
C PHE A 131 17.96 16.50 -4.96
N GLN A 132 16.77 15.93 -5.14
CA GLN A 132 16.54 14.51 -4.90
C GLN A 132 16.40 13.77 -6.22
N PHE A 133 17.20 12.73 -6.38
CA PHE A 133 17.19 11.88 -7.55
C PHE A 133 16.51 10.56 -7.22
N GLN A 134 15.53 10.17 -8.04
CA GLN A 134 14.87 8.89 -7.97
C GLN A 134 14.86 8.25 -9.35
N THR A 135 15.15 6.95 -9.41
CA THR A 135 15.01 6.16 -10.63
C THR A 135 13.74 5.32 -10.57
N LEU A 136 13.10 5.12 -11.72
CA LEU A 136 12.12 4.05 -11.88
C LEU A 136 12.86 2.78 -12.28
N GLY A 137 12.83 1.78 -11.40
CA GLY A 137 13.61 0.56 -11.56
C GLY A 137 15.10 0.74 -11.22
N ARG A 138 15.88 -0.29 -11.55
CA ARG A 138 17.34 -0.32 -11.36
C ARG A 138 18.06 -0.02 -12.67
N LEU A 139 19.02 0.89 -12.60
CA LEU A 139 19.88 1.30 -13.70
C LEU A 139 21.33 1.01 -13.31
N ASP A 140 22.05 0.26 -14.14
CA ASP A 140 23.45 -0.11 -13.85
C ASP A 140 24.38 1.10 -13.78
N ASN A 141 24.10 2.12 -14.59
CA ASN A 141 24.85 3.38 -14.66
C ASN A 141 24.20 4.51 -13.84
N LYS A 142 23.39 4.19 -12.83
CA LYS A 142 22.68 5.19 -12.00
C LYS A 142 23.60 6.28 -11.47
N ASN A 143 24.74 5.90 -10.90
CA ASN A 143 25.67 6.84 -10.27
C ASN A 143 26.24 7.83 -11.30
N ASP A 144 26.55 7.36 -12.51
CA ASP A 144 27.06 8.22 -13.58
C ASP A 144 26.00 9.22 -14.05
N ILE A 145 24.76 8.76 -14.22
CA ILE A 145 23.63 9.62 -14.58
C ILE A 145 23.42 10.70 -13.52
N ILE A 146 23.38 10.33 -12.23
CA ILE A 146 23.20 11.28 -11.13
C ILE A 146 24.37 12.27 -11.07
N ASN A 147 25.61 11.82 -11.28
CA ASN A 147 26.77 12.70 -11.35
C ASN A 147 26.68 13.72 -12.48
N ILE A 148 26.25 13.30 -13.67
CA ILE A 148 26.07 14.18 -14.83
C ILE A 148 24.98 15.23 -14.54
N LEU A 149 23.84 14.80 -14.01
CA LEU A 149 22.73 15.70 -13.68
C LEU A 149 23.09 16.68 -12.57
N SER A 150 23.77 16.21 -11.51
CA SER A 150 24.23 17.04 -10.40
C SER A 150 25.15 18.15 -10.88
N LYS A 151 26.14 17.83 -11.73
CA LYS A 151 27.04 18.83 -12.33
C LYS A 151 26.27 19.87 -13.14
N ALA A 152 25.31 19.44 -13.96
CA ALA A 152 24.51 20.36 -14.76
C ALA A 152 23.65 21.31 -13.91
N LEU A 153 23.07 20.82 -12.80
CA LEU A 153 22.31 21.65 -11.85
C LEU A 153 23.23 22.64 -11.12
N ASP A 154 24.37 22.18 -10.63
CA ASP A 154 25.33 23.02 -9.91
C ASP A 154 25.89 24.14 -10.81
N GLU A 155 26.23 23.81 -12.06
CA GLU A 155 26.63 24.82 -13.05
C GLU A 155 25.52 25.85 -13.32
N GLY A 156 24.26 25.39 -13.43
CA GLY A 156 23.10 26.24 -13.64
C GLY A 156 22.85 27.21 -12.48
N LEU A 157 22.95 26.73 -11.23
CA LEU A 157 22.83 27.56 -10.04
C LEU A 157 23.98 28.56 -9.91
N THR A 158 25.21 28.11 -10.15
CA THR A 158 26.40 28.97 -10.14
C THR A 158 26.25 30.13 -11.12
N LYS A 159 25.81 29.86 -12.36
CA LYS A 159 25.54 30.89 -13.38
C LYS A 159 24.44 31.87 -12.98
N GLN A 160 23.50 31.45 -12.15
CA GLN A 160 22.41 32.29 -11.62
C GLN A 160 22.79 33.00 -10.31
N GLY A 161 24.00 32.82 -9.78
CA GLY A 161 24.42 33.37 -8.49
C GLY A 161 23.64 32.79 -7.30
N LYS A 162 23.05 31.61 -7.46
CA LYS A 162 22.27 30.93 -6.42
C LYS A 162 23.17 29.99 -5.60
N PRO A 163 22.87 29.80 -4.29
CA PRO A 163 23.62 28.85 -3.48
C PRO A 163 23.43 27.42 -4.00
N LEU A 164 24.51 26.65 -3.98
CA LEU A 164 24.45 25.22 -4.25
C LEU A 164 23.65 24.51 -3.16
N LYS A 165 22.96 23.44 -3.57
CA LYS A 165 22.26 22.54 -2.65
C LYS A 165 22.85 21.15 -2.77
N PRO A 166 22.86 20.34 -1.70
CA PRO A 166 23.24 18.94 -1.80
C PRO A 166 22.42 18.21 -2.88
N ASN A 167 23.08 17.31 -3.59
CA ASN A 167 22.46 16.36 -4.50
C ASN A 167 22.36 15.03 -3.77
N THR A 168 21.15 14.51 -3.55
CA THR A 168 20.91 13.30 -2.76
C THR A 168 20.07 12.28 -3.52
N GLU A 169 20.32 11.01 -3.26
CA GLU A 169 19.48 9.93 -3.78
C GLU A 169 18.30 9.71 -2.85
N LEU A 170 17.09 9.73 -3.43
CA LEU A 170 15.91 9.31 -2.69
C LEU A 170 15.99 7.80 -2.45
N LYS A 171 15.72 7.38 -1.22
CA LYS A 171 15.75 5.97 -0.85
C LYS A 171 14.70 5.18 -1.64
N ASN A 172 15.18 4.17 -2.37
CA ASN A 172 14.34 3.22 -3.08
C ASN A 172 13.77 2.17 -2.10
N MET A 173 12.51 1.79 -2.28
CA MET A 173 11.78 0.81 -1.45
C MET A 173 11.63 -0.55 -2.15
N ASP A 174 12.30 -0.77 -3.26
CA ASP A 174 12.29 -2.03 -4.02
C ASP A 174 12.71 -3.26 -3.18
N ASN A 175 13.73 -3.12 -2.32
CA ASN A 175 14.12 -4.19 -1.39
C ASN A 175 13.01 -4.48 -0.37
N ASN A 176 12.25 -3.48 0.08
CA ASN A 176 11.09 -3.71 0.95
C ASN A 176 10.00 -4.50 0.20
N LEU A 177 9.73 -4.15 -1.06
CA LEU A 177 8.78 -4.89 -1.89
C LEU A 177 9.22 -6.35 -2.10
N LYS A 178 10.51 -6.57 -2.38
CA LYS A 178 11.09 -7.91 -2.50
C LYS A 178 10.88 -8.71 -1.21
N ASP A 179 11.20 -8.13 -0.05
CA ASP A 179 11.02 -8.79 1.24
C ASP A 179 9.54 -9.08 1.54
N PHE A 180 8.61 -8.21 1.09
CA PHE A 180 7.17 -8.44 1.21
C PHE A 180 6.70 -9.59 0.34
N LEU A 181 7.15 -9.67 -0.90
CA LEU A 181 6.84 -10.76 -1.82
C LEU A 181 7.33 -12.11 -1.29
N ILE A 182 8.57 -12.18 -0.80
CA ILE A 182 9.13 -13.39 -0.18
C ILE A 182 8.34 -13.75 1.09
N SER A 183 8.06 -12.78 1.96
CA SER A 183 7.28 -13.02 3.17
C SER A 183 5.87 -13.54 2.87
N ALA A 184 5.23 -13.04 1.82
CA ALA A 184 3.89 -13.48 1.42
C ALA A 184 3.95 -14.88 0.79
N HIS A 185 4.91 -15.13 -0.09
CA HIS A 185 5.16 -16.45 -0.68
C HIS A 185 5.29 -17.54 0.38
N GLU A 186 6.03 -17.28 1.47
CA GLU A 186 6.19 -18.22 2.57
C GLU A 186 4.87 -18.49 3.30
N LYS A 187 3.98 -17.50 3.41
CA LYS A 187 2.67 -17.64 4.07
C LYS A 187 1.67 -18.43 3.24
N PHE A 188 1.80 -18.41 1.91
CA PHE A 188 0.88 -19.10 1.02
C PHE A 188 1.19 -20.59 0.86
N ASN A 189 0.16 -21.39 0.59
CA ASN A 189 0.31 -22.82 0.34
C ASN A 189 1.09 -23.06 -0.97
N PRO A 190 2.26 -23.72 -0.95
CA PRO A 190 3.00 -24.03 -2.17
C PRO A 190 2.22 -24.97 -3.11
N GLU A 191 1.29 -25.75 -2.57
CA GLU A 191 0.44 -26.66 -3.34
C GLU A 191 -0.92 -26.04 -3.74
N SER A 192 -1.12 -24.73 -3.48
CA SER A 192 -2.38 -24.03 -3.82
C SER A 192 -2.80 -24.28 -5.26
N ASP A 193 -4.05 -24.67 -5.48
CA ASP A 193 -4.58 -25.00 -6.81
C ASP A 193 -4.99 -23.73 -7.61
N GLU A 194 -5.56 -23.92 -8.80
CA GLU A 194 -6.02 -22.83 -9.67
C GLU A 194 -7.26 -22.10 -9.11
N LYS A 195 -7.88 -22.61 -8.04
CA LYS A 195 -9.02 -22.00 -7.34
C LYS A 195 -8.61 -21.21 -6.10
N GLU A 196 -7.37 -21.33 -5.65
CA GLU A 196 -6.80 -20.55 -4.55
C GLU A 196 -5.96 -19.38 -5.07
N ILE A 197 -6.41 -18.15 -4.89
CA ILE A 197 -5.73 -16.94 -5.37
C ILE A 197 -5.03 -16.25 -4.21
N ASN A 198 -3.71 -16.12 -4.32
CA ASN A 198 -2.84 -15.56 -3.29
C ASN A 198 -2.45 -14.12 -3.63
N ILE A 199 -2.80 -13.20 -2.74
CA ILE A 199 -2.77 -11.77 -2.99
C ILE A 199 -1.88 -11.09 -1.95
N LEU A 200 -0.88 -10.33 -2.41
CA LEU A 200 -0.14 -9.39 -1.57
C LEU A 200 -0.76 -7.99 -1.75
N LEU A 201 -1.38 -7.46 -0.72
CA LEU A 201 -1.90 -6.10 -0.69
C LEU A 201 -0.92 -5.17 0.04
N ILE A 202 -0.55 -4.05 -0.57
CA ILE A 202 0.48 -3.14 -0.07
C ILE A 202 -0.10 -1.75 0.18
N GLY A 203 0.04 -1.27 1.42
CA GLY A 203 -0.24 0.12 1.79
C GLY A 203 0.90 1.05 1.38
N CYS A 204 0.62 1.95 0.44
CA CYS A 204 1.55 2.94 -0.11
C CYS A 204 1.33 4.35 0.48
N ASN A 205 2.37 5.18 0.46
CA ASN A 205 2.32 6.52 1.04
C ASN A 205 1.55 7.51 0.17
N ASP A 206 2.12 8.12 -0.86
CA ASP A 206 1.37 9.04 -1.72
C ASP A 206 1.26 8.52 -3.16
N LYS A 207 0.62 9.30 -4.03
CA LYS A 207 0.46 8.97 -5.46
C LYS A 207 1.80 8.79 -6.20
N ALA A 208 2.85 9.52 -5.83
CA ALA A 208 4.18 9.37 -6.43
C ALA A 208 4.88 8.11 -5.89
N ASP A 209 4.66 7.79 -4.62
CA ASP A 209 5.09 6.53 -4.03
C ASP A 209 4.41 5.34 -4.73
N MET A 210 3.09 5.35 -4.91
CA MET A 210 2.37 4.29 -5.65
C MET A 210 2.94 4.09 -7.07
N GLN A 211 3.26 5.17 -7.78
CA GLN A 211 3.94 5.11 -9.07
C GLN A 211 5.31 4.42 -8.97
N SER A 212 6.06 4.71 -7.90
CA SER A 212 7.34 4.06 -7.64
C SER A 212 7.15 2.56 -7.37
N TRP A 213 6.14 2.16 -6.60
CA TRP A 213 5.81 0.74 -6.35
C TRP A 213 5.46 -0.02 -7.64
N VAL A 214 4.70 0.59 -8.56
CA VAL A 214 4.49 0.03 -9.90
C VAL A 214 5.83 -0.13 -10.63
N GLY A 215 6.69 0.89 -10.55
CA GLY A 215 8.03 0.84 -11.15
C GLY A 215 8.92 -0.26 -10.57
N TYR A 216 8.86 -0.52 -9.26
CA TYR A 216 9.64 -1.60 -8.64
C TYR A 216 9.23 -3.00 -9.13
N LEU A 217 7.97 -3.15 -9.56
CA LEU A 217 7.49 -4.38 -10.19
C LEU A 217 7.85 -4.43 -11.67
N THR A 218 7.63 -3.35 -12.42
CA THR A 218 7.51 -3.43 -13.89
C THR A 218 8.58 -2.66 -14.68
N ALA A 219 9.30 -1.73 -14.07
CA ALA A 219 10.36 -0.98 -14.75
C ALA A 219 11.65 -1.83 -14.86
N SER A 220 12.73 -1.22 -15.38
CA SER A 220 14.02 -1.89 -15.60
C SER A 220 14.47 -2.72 -14.39
N ALA A 221 14.71 -4.02 -14.64
CA ALA A 221 15.08 -5.04 -13.65
C ALA A 221 14.11 -5.17 -12.47
N GLY A 222 12.86 -4.72 -12.62
CA GLY A 222 11.80 -4.85 -11.62
C GLY A 222 11.43 -6.31 -11.35
N LEU A 223 10.76 -6.55 -10.22
CA LEU A 223 10.50 -7.90 -9.73
C LEU A 223 9.61 -8.75 -10.67
N PHE A 224 8.75 -8.10 -11.46
CA PHE A 224 7.88 -8.74 -12.46
C PHE A 224 8.44 -8.61 -13.89
N THR A 225 9.77 -8.47 -14.02
CA THR A 225 10.47 -8.51 -15.31
C THR A 225 11.33 -9.77 -15.43
N HIS A 226 11.64 -10.16 -16.67
CA HIS A 226 12.53 -11.31 -16.92
C HIS A 226 13.96 -11.08 -16.39
N ASN A 227 14.42 -9.83 -16.35
CA ASN A 227 15.73 -9.43 -15.83
C ASN A 227 15.66 -8.90 -14.38
N SER A 228 14.72 -9.42 -13.59
CA SER A 228 14.58 -9.07 -12.17
C SER A 228 15.90 -9.21 -11.40
N TYR A 229 16.14 -8.30 -10.45
CA TYR A 229 17.28 -8.39 -9.52
C TYR A 229 17.11 -9.47 -8.44
N CYS A 230 15.97 -10.17 -8.41
CA CYS A 230 15.68 -11.25 -7.48
C CYS A 230 15.01 -12.41 -8.22
N ASP A 231 15.51 -13.63 -7.99
CA ASP A 231 14.95 -14.86 -8.55
C ASP A 231 13.45 -15.00 -8.22
N GLN A 232 12.63 -15.10 -9.27
CA GLN A 232 11.17 -15.15 -9.24
C GLN A 232 10.64 -16.37 -8.50
N THR A 233 11.41 -17.46 -8.41
CA THR A 233 11.03 -18.65 -7.65
C THR A 233 10.86 -18.38 -6.16
N ASN A 234 11.48 -17.31 -5.62
CA ASN A 234 11.30 -16.90 -4.23
C ASN A 234 9.95 -16.22 -3.94
N TYR A 235 9.16 -15.91 -4.98
CA TYR A 235 7.86 -15.24 -4.82
C TYR A 235 6.77 -15.66 -5.81
N ASN A 236 6.95 -16.80 -6.48
CA ASN A 236 6.01 -17.34 -7.46
C ASN A 236 4.70 -17.91 -6.86
N ASN A 237 4.56 -18.00 -5.53
CA ASN A 237 3.29 -18.32 -4.87
C ASN A 237 2.38 -17.09 -4.72
N VAL A 238 2.86 -15.89 -5.06
CA VAL A 238 2.04 -14.67 -5.10
C VAL A 238 1.46 -14.52 -6.50
N ASP A 239 0.13 -14.50 -6.61
CA ASP A 239 -0.57 -14.42 -7.90
C ASP A 239 -0.83 -12.97 -8.32
N LEU A 240 -1.12 -12.12 -7.34
CA LEU A 240 -1.55 -10.74 -7.55
C LEU A 240 -0.94 -9.82 -6.50
N VAL A 241 -0.46 -8.66 -6.92
CA VAL A 241 -0.12 -7.55 -6.01
C VAL A 241 -1.19 -6.48 -6.14
N VAL A 242 -1.74 -6.02 -5.02
CA VAL A 242 -2.68 -4.91 -4.97
C VAL A 242 -2.02 -3.74 -4.26
N LEU A 243 -1.79 -2.64 -4.98
CA LEU A 243 -1.31 -1.39 -4.38
C LEU A 243 -2.51 -0.56 -3.92
N THR A 244 -2.48 -0.11 -2.67
CA THR A 244 -3.52 0.76 -2.10
C THR A 244 -2.94 1.95 -1.37
N ASN A 245 -3.68 3.06 -1.31
CA ASN A 245 -3.26 4.24 -0.54
C ASN A 245 -3.68 4.19 0.94
N LEU A 246 -4.07 3.04 1.50
CA LEU A 246 -4.49 2.93 2.91
C LEU A 246 -3.43 3.45 3.90
N TYR A 247 -2.13 3.18 3.66
CA TYR A 247 -1.07 3.74 4.52
C TYR A 247 -1.16 5.26 4.59
N TYR A 248 -1.34 5.94 3.45
CA TYR A 248 -1.57 7.39 3.39
C TYR A 248 -2.67 7.86 4.32
N LYS A 249 -3.81 7.16 4.27
CA LYS A 249 -5.06 7.56 4.92
C LYS A 249 -4.99 7.40 6.44
N HIS A 250 -4.13 6.50 6.91
CA HIS A 250 -3.90 6.29 8.33
C HIS A 250 -2.75 7.13 8.86
N LYS A 251 -1.59 7.15 8.18
CA LYS A 251 -0.40 7.90 8.59
C LYS A 251 -0.71 9.38 8.74
N ASP A 252 -0.49 9.92 9.93
CA ASP A 252 -0.71 11.33 10.26
C ASP A 252 -2.09 11.84 9.79
N PHE A 253 -3.15 11.03 9.93
CA PHE A 253 -4.49 11.37 9.42
C PHE A 253 -4.96 12.75 9.89
N TYR A 254 -4.61 13.15 11.12
CA TYR A 254 -4.98 14.42 11.75
C TYR A 254 -4.28 15.65 11.14
N LYS A 255 -3.29 15.45 10.27
CA LYS A 255 -2.61 16.53 9.51
C LYS A 255 -3.16 16.67 8.09
N LYS A 256 -4.15 15.87 7.71
CA LYS A 256 -4.67 15.74 6.35
C LYS A 256 -6.19 15.86 6.34
N ASN A 257 -6.76 16.29 5.23
CA ASN A 257 -8.20 16.25 5.00
C ASN A 257 -8.56 14.96 4.24
N VAL A 258 -8.43 13.84 4.95
CA VAL A 258 -8.78 12.49 4.46
C VAL A 258 -10.06 12.00 5.14
N GLU A 259 -10.92 11.35 4.37
CA GLU A 259 -12.17 10.77 4.85
C GLU A 259 -12.20 9.26 4.56
N LYS A 260 -12.99 8.50 5.31
CA LYS A 260 -13.25 7.08 5.07
C LYS A 260 -11.96 6.26 5.07
N SER A 261 -11.06 6.51 6.03
CA SER A 261 -9.75 5.87 6.13
C SER A 261 -9.84 4.37 6.39
N TRP A 262 -10.93 3.92 7.01
CA TRP A 262 -11.18 2.51 7.37
C TRP A 262 -11.96 1.73 6.31
N ASN A 263 -12.14 2.30 5.12
CA ASN A 263 -12.92 1.70 4.03
C ASN A 263 -12.10 1.59 2.74
N LEU A 264 -11.75 0.35 2.36
CA LEU A 264 -11.00 0.03 1.15
C LEU A 264 -11.70 0.47 -0.15
N THR A 265 -13.03 0.61 -0.16
CA THR A 265 -13.83 1.15 -1.28
C THR A 265 -13.40 2.57 -1.66
N GLU A 266 -12.95 3.31 -0.64
CA GLU A 266 -12.69 4.75 -0.71
C GLU A 266 -11.18 5.02 -0.77
N SER A 267 -10.46 4.03 -1.28
CA SER A 267 -9.02 4.06 -1.52
C SER A 267 -8.74 3.90 -3.00
N LEU A 268 -7.58 4.39 -3.45
CA LEU A 268 -7.06 4.05 -4.77
C LEU A 268 -6.50 2.64 -4.69
N ASN A 269 -7.05 1.71 -5.47
CA ASN A 269 -6.61 0.31 -5.52
C ASN A 269 -6.20 -0.06 -6.95
N LEU A 270 -5.00 -0.62 -7.11
CA LEU A 270 -4.44 -1.03 -8.39
C LEU A 270 -3.89 -2.47 -8.31
N SER A 271 -4.49 -3.38 -9.06
CA SER A 271 -4.10 -4.77 -9.16
C SER A 271 -3.03 -5.01 -10.23
N ILE A 272 -1.98 -5.74 -9.92
CA ILE A 272 -0.84 -6.02 -10.81
C ILE A 272 -0.58 -7.53 -10.75
N ILE A 273 -0.83 -8.20 -11.86
CA ILE A 273 -0.67 -9.66 -11.96
C ILE A 273 0.81 -10.01 -11.91
N ASN A 274 1.18 -11.02 -11.11
CA ASN A 274 2.51 -11.59 -11.17
C ASN A 274 2.62 -12.49 -12.42
N PRO A 275 3.40 -12.11 -13.45
CA PRO A 275 3.53 -12.92 -14.65
C PRO A 275 4.30 -14.22 -14.41
N PHE A 276 4.94 -14.37 -13.24
CA PHE A 276 5.75 -15.52 -12.84
C PHE A 276 5.09 -16.34 -11.74
N SER A 277 3.77 -16.23 -11.55
CA SER A 277 3.05 -17.16 -10.68
C SER A 277 3.24 -18.61 -11.15
N SER A 278 3.32 -19.54 -10.19
CA SER A 278 3.54 -20.97 -10.43
C SER A 278 2.41 -21.64 -11.23
N LYS A 279 1.19 -21.10 -11.16
CA LYS A 279 0.00 -21.65 -11.84
C LYS A 279 -0.77 -20.57 -12.59
N ASN A 280 -1.44 -20.95 -13.67
CA ASN A 280 -2.33 -20.04 -14.38
C ASN A 280 -3.66 -19.92 -13.62
N LYS A 281 -3.86 -18.79 -12.95
CA LYS A 281 -5.06 -18.52 -12.15
C LYS A 281 -5.88 -17.34 -12.68
N LEU A 282 -5.83 -17.11 -14.00
CA LEU A 282 -6.45 -15.94 -14.65
C LEU A 282 -7.94 -15.80 -14.34
N ASP A 283 -8.71 -16.89 -14.36
CA ASP A 283 -10.16 -16.85 -14.08
C ASP A 283 -10.46 -16.32 -12.66
N GLY A 284 -9.68 -16.76 -11.68
CA GLY A 284 -9.85 -16.32 -10.29
C GLY A 284 -9.41 -14.87 -10.09
N ILE A 285 -8.36 -14.42 -10.81
CA ILE A 285 -7.92 -13.03 -10.83
C ILE A 285 -8.97 -12.11 -11.49
N LEU A 286 -9.52 -12.52 -12.64
CA LEU A 286 -10.60 -11.80 -13.30
C LEU A 286 -11.84 -11.72 -12.41
N ASN A 287 -12.15 -12.81 -11.69
CA ASN A 287 -13.22 -12.78 -10.71
C ASN A 287 -12.94 -11.81 -9.55
N PHE A 288 -11.71 -11.79 -9.03
CA PHE A 288 -11.31 -10.86 -7.96
C PHE A 288 -11.50 -9.39 -8.35
N ASN A 289 -11.24 -9.03 -9.61
CA ASN A 289 -11.48 -7.68 -10.11
C ASN A 289 -12.96 -7.25 -10.03
N THR A 290 -13.90 -8.21 -9.91
CA THR A 290 -15.33 -7.95 -9.65
C THR A 290 -15.68 -7.91 -8.16
N GLU A 291 -14.82 -8.46 -7.31
CA GLU A 291 -14.99 -8.48 -5.85
C GLU A 291 -14.41 -7.25 -5.15
N MET A 292 -13.42 -6.60 -5.77
CA MET A 292 -12.71 -5.45 -5.23
C MET A 292 -12.84 -4.23 -6.15
N ILE A 293 -13.24 -3.10 -5.58
CA ILE A 293 -13.22 -1.81 -6.26
C ILE A 293 -11.77 -1.43 -6.55
N ASN A 294 -11.46 -1.29 -7.84
CA ASN A 294 -10.14 -0.96 -8.37
C ASN A 294 -10.27 0.02 -9.53
N TYR A 295 -9.15 0.61 -9.94
CA TYR A 295 -9.10 1.62 -11.01
C TYR A 295 -8.27 1.15 -12.21
N ASN A 296 -8.08 -0.16 -12.35
CA ASN A 296 -7.21 -0.72 -13.38
C ASN A 296 -7.70 -0.40 -14.79
N THR A 297 -9.02 -0.41 -15.02
CA THR A 297 -9.58 -0.10 -16.34
C THR A 297 -9.39 1.37 -16.68
N GLU A 298 -9.76 2.25 -15.74
CA GLU A 298 -9.72 3.69 -15.91
C GLU A 298 -8.29 4.20 -16.09
N ILE A 299 -7.34 3.71 -15.28
CA ILE A 299 -5.94 4.14 -15.37
C ILE A 299 -5.26 3.65 -16.65
N ASN A 300 -5.65 2.48 -17.17
CA ASN A 300 -5.12 1.96 -18.43
C ASN A 300 -5.65 2.74 -19.65
N GLN A 301 -6.87 3.28 -19.55
CA GLN A 301 -7.49 4.11 -20.59
C GLN A 301 -7.09 5.58 -20.50
N PHE A 302 -6.62 6.03 -19.34
CA PHE A 302 -6.19 7.40 -19.12
C PHE A 302 -4.99 7.75 -20.01
N VAL A 303 -5.00 8.93 -20.61
CA VAL A 303 -3.88 9.45 -21.39
C VAL A 303 -3.26 10.60 -20.63
N VAL A 304 -1.99 10.45 -20.26
CA VAL A 304 -1.26 11.48 -19.53
C VAL A 304 -1.12 12.72 -20.43
N PRO A 305 -1.55 13.92 -19.97
CA PRO A 305 -1.52 15.12 -20.78
C PRO A 305 -0.10 15.59 -21.09
N GLY A 306 0.03 16.46 -22.11
CA GLY A 306 1.28 17.12 -22.47
C GLY A 306 2.05 16.49 -23.63
N SER A 307 3.17 17.11 -23.97
CA SER A 307 4.01 16.78 -25.15
C SER A 307 5.27 15.97 -24.81
N ALA A 308 5.45 15.56 -23.56
CA ALA A 308 6.59 14.73 -23.17
C ALA A 308 6.56 13.36 -23.91
N PRO A 309 7.72 12.71 -24.10
CA PRO A 309 7.78 11.36 -24.64
C PRO A 309 6.97 10.36 -23.80
N ASP A 310 6.42 9.32 -24.43
CA ASP A 310 5.50 8.39 -23.75
C ASP A 310 6.15 7.68 -22.55
N GLY A 311 7.41 7.26 -22.64
CA GLY A 311 8.12 6.67 -21.49
C GLY A 311 8.22 7.61 -20.28
N VAL A 312 8.28 8.94 -20.51
CA VAL A 312 8.25 9.94 -19.43
C VAL A 312 6.84 10.12 -18.91
N LYS A 313 5.82 10.08 -19.78
CA LYS A 313 4.42 10.12 -19.35
C LYS A 313 4.05 8.94 -18.47
N GLU A 314 4.45 7.72 -18.86
CA GLU A 314 4.21 6.50 -18.09
C GLU A 314 4.81 6.57 -16.68
N ALA A 315 5.96 7.23 -16.55
CA ALA A 315 6.63 7.46 -15.27
C ALA A 315 5.84 8.35 -14.29
N PHE A 316 4.83 9.08 -14.76
CA PHE A 316 3.98 9.97 -13.95
C PHE A 316 2.48 9.69 -14.12
N ARG A 317 2.12 8.51 -14.65
CA ARG A 317 0.73 8.15 -14.92
C ARG A 317 -0.18 8.21 -13.69
N ILE A 318 0.23 7.61 -12.57
CA ILE A 318 -0.60 7.59 -11.34
C ILE A 318 -0.81 9.00 -10.78
N PRO A 319 0.23 9.85 -10.60
CA PRO A 319 0.03 11.23 -10.17
C PRO A 319 -0.94 12.02 -11.04
N HIS A 320 -0.81 11.94 -12.37
CA HIS A 320 -1.72 12.61 -13.30
C HIS A 320 -3.13 12.01 -13.28
N PHE A 321 -3.26 10.68 -13.21
CA PHE A 321 -4.56 10.03 -13.09
C PHE A 321 -5.31 10.49 -11.82
N VAL A 322 -4.60 10.61 -10.70
CA VAL A 322 -5.20 11.10 -9.45
C VAL A 322 -5.63 12.57 -9.58
N ILE A 323 -4.71 13.46 -9.99
CA ILE A 323 -5.01 14.90 -10.01
C ILE A 323 -5.98 15.25 -11.14
N ASP A 324 -5.65 14.88 -12.38
CA ASP A 324 -6.36 15.36 -13.56
C ASP A 324 -7.66 14.61 -13.77
N TYR A 325 -7.67 13.29 -13.57
CA TYR A 325 -8.86 12.48 -13.79
C TYR A 325 -9.74 12.37 -12.53
N LEU A 326 -9.22 11.84 -11.41
CA LEU A 326 -10.05 11.62 -10.23
C LEU A 326 -10.47 12.93 -9.55
N GLU A 327 -9.53 13.82 -9.25
CA GLU A 327 -9.83 15.05 -8.51
C GLU A 327 -10.49 16.10 -9.40
N ASN A 328 -9.86 16.49 -10.51
CA ASN A 328 -10.34 17.60 -11.34
C ASN A 328 -11.57 17.23 -12.18
N ASN A 329 -11.60 16.04 -12.81
CA ASN A 329 -12.71 15.66 -13.69
C ASN A 329 -13.86 14.97 -12.94
N GLN A 330 -13.56 14.09 -11.97
CA GLN A 330 -14.58 13.31 -11.27
C GLN A 330 -14.98 13.91 -9.90
N GLY A 331 -14.23 14.89 -9.37
CA GLY A 331 -14.47 15.44 -8.03
C GLY A 331 -14.25 14.41 -6.91
N LYS A 332 -13.48 13.35 -7.18
CA LYS A 332 -13.22 12.22 -6.28
C LYS A 332 -11.85 12.38 -5.62
N TYR A 333 -11.85 12.61 -4.31
CA TYR A 333 -10.64 12.82 -3.53
C TYR A 333 -10.33 11.56 -2.71
N LEU A 334 -9.45 10.70 -3.24
CA LEU A 334 -9.00 9.48 -2.55
C LEU A 334 -7.79 9.72 -1.62
N PHE A 335 -7.09 10.82 -1.84
CA PHE A 335 -5.98 11.31 -1.00
C PHE A 335 -6.46 12.55 -0.22
N ASP A 336 -5.59 13.54 -0.01
CA ASP A 336 -5.91 14.75 0.74
C ASP A 336 -6.71 15.75 -0.10
N LYS A 337 -7.91 16.09 0.35
CA LYS A 337 -8.74 17.11 -0.27
C LYS A 337 -8.22 18.49 0.13
N LYS A 338 -7.32 19.04 -0.67
CA LYS A 338 -6.86 20.43 -0.50
C LYS A 338 -8.05 21.38 -0.54
N THR A 339 -8.33 22.03 0.59
CA THR A 339 -9.22 23.20 0.62
C THR A 339 -8.60 24.29 -0.24
N LYS A 340 -9.33 24.74 -1.26
CA LYS A 340 -8.96 25.89 -2.08
C LYS A 340 -8.97 27.18 -1.25
#